data_AF-H2C5N5-F1
#
_entry.id   AF-H2C5N5-F1
#
_cell.length_a   1.000
_cell.length_b   1.000
_cell.length_c   1.000
_cell.angle_alpha   90.00
_cell.angle_beta   90.00
_cell.angle_gamma   90.00
#
_symmetry.space_group_name_H-M   'P 1'
#
loop_
_entity.id
_entity.type
_entity.pdbx_description
1 polymer ?
#
loop_
_entity_poly.entity_id
_entity_poly.type
_entity_poly.pdbx_seq_one_letter_code
_entity_poly.pdbx_strand_id
1 'polypeptide(L)'
;MFDFFKTYATFKYKWRRRGMMQRAITGALIGLGVIDVLTTFYGVSQGYVEENLFLHALSGNPILMITVMAVLKTIAVALSYLLLRRSMIFPALLLIGLFALADLSNLALLM
;
A
#
# COMPACT_ATOMS: atom_id res chain seq x y z
N MET A 1 -40.03 21.26 2.58
CA MET A 1 -39.50 20.50 3.74
C MET A 1 -38.94 19.12 3.34
N PHE A 2 -39.61 18.37 2.46
CA PHE A 2 -39.19 17.04 1.98
C PHE A 2 -37.85 17.02 1.20
N ASP A 3 -37.58 18.04 0.35
CA ASP A 3 -36.33 18.10 -0.42
C ASP A 3 -35.08 18.32 0.43
N PHE A 4 -35.21 19.02 1.56
CA PHE A 4 -34.09 19.29 2.46
C PHE A 4 -33.62 18.00 3.15
N PHE A 5 -34.55 17.15 3.57
CA PHE A 5 -34.26 15.82 4.14
C PHE A 5 -33.62 14.87 3.12
N LYS A 6 -34.12 14.87 1.87
CA LYS A 6 -33.51 14.09 0.79
C LYS A 6 -32.05 14.50 0.54
N THR A 7 -31.79 15.80 0.51
CA THR A 7 -30.46 16.38 0.26
C THR A 7 -29.49 16.08 1.41
N TYR A 8 -29.95 16.19 2.65
CA TYR A 8 -29.15 15.82 3.83
C TYR A 8 -28.82 14.32 3.86
N ALA A 9 -29.78 13.47 3.50
CA ALA A 9 -29.58 12.02 3.45
C ALA A 9 -28.55 11.64 2.39
N THR A 10 -28.61 12.20 1.17
CA THR A 10 -27.60 11.96 0.13
C THR A 10 -26.22 12.46 0.54
N PHE A 11 -26.13 13.61 1.19
CA PHE A 11 -24.85 14.15 1.67
C PHE A 11 -24.23 13.24 2.73
N LYS A 12 -25.02 12.81 3.73
CA LYS A 12 -24.59 11.90 4.80
C LYS A 12 -24.13 10.55 4.24
N TYR A 13 -24.86 10.00 3.26
CA TYR A 13 -24.47 8.76 2.58
C TYR A 13 -23.16 8.90 1.79
N LYS A 14 -22.95 10.01 1.08
CA LYS A 14 -21.74 10.27 0.30
C LYS A 14 -20.50 10.38 1.19
N TRP A 15 -20.62 11.06 2.33
CA TRP A 15 -19.55 11.15 3.34
C TRP A 15 -19.24 9.80 4.01
N ARG A 16 -20.28 9.02 4.35
CA ARG A 16 -20.10 7.69 4.93
C ARG A 16 -19.42 6.72 3.96
N ARG A 17 -19.76 6.76 2.66
CA ARG A 17 -19.07 5.97 1.63
C ARG A 17 -17.61 6.37 1.48
N ARG A 18 -17.28 7.66 1.46
CA ARG A 18 -15.88 8.12 1.40
C ARG A 18 -15.06 7.60 2.58
N GLY A 19 -15.60 7.63 3.79
CA GLY A 19 -14.92 7.09 4.98
C GLY A 19 -14.70 5.58 4.92
N MET A 20 -15.68 4.80 4.43
CA MET A 20 -15.51 3.36 4.24
C MET A 20 -14.47 3.04 3.16
N MET A 21 -14.49 3.79 2.05
CA MET A 21 -13.56 3.60 0.94
C MET A 21 -12.11 3.92 1.33
N GLN A 22 -11.91 4.99 2.11
CA GLN A 22 -10.59 5.32 2.67
C GLN A 22 -10.05 4.20 3.57
N ARG A 23 -10.88 3.67 4.47
CA ARG A 23 -10.49 2.55 5.34
C ARG A 23 -10.13 1.30 4.55
N ALA A 24 -10.91 0.97 3.52
CA ALA A 24 -10.64 -0.18 2.66
C ALA A 24 -9.32 -0.03 1.91
N ILE A 25 -9.06 1.13 1.31
CA ILE A 25 -7.82 1.41 0.57
C ILE A 25 -6.60 1.38 1.50
N THR A 26 -6.69 2.03 2.67
CA THR A 26 -5.59 2.03 3.64
C THR A 26 -5.34 0.61 4.18
N GLY A 27 -6.39 -0.16 4.45
CA GLY A 27 -6.26 -1.56 4.85
C GLY A 27 -5.59 -2.43 3.79
N ALA A 28 -5.97 -2.26 2.52
CA ALA A 28 -5.35 -2.98 1.40
C ALA A 28 -3.86 -2.63 1.24
N LEU A 29 -3.49 -1.35 1.35
CA LEU A 29 -2.09 -0.90 1.28
C LEU A 29 -1.23 -1.46 2.42
N ILE A 30 -1.79 -1.53 3.64
CA ILE A 30 -1.09 -2.15 4.77
C ILE A 30 -0.91 -3.65 4.51
N GLY A 31 -1.96 -4.33 4.06
CA GLY A 31 -1.89 -5.77 3.75
C GLY A 31 -0.86 -6.11 2.69
N LEU A 32 -0.90 -5.43 1.54
CA LEU A 32 0.08 -5.58 0.46
C LEU A 32 1.49 -5.21 0.95
N GLY A 33 1.62 -4.14 1.74
CA GLY A 33 2.91 -3.75 2.29
C GLY A 33 3.54 -4.81 3.21
N VAL A 34 2.72 -5.54 3.99
CA VAL A 34 3.19 -6.65 4.82
C VAL A 34 3.58 -7.85 3.97
N ILE A 35 2.79 -8.18 2.94
CA ILE A 35 3.08 -9.29 2.02
C ILE A 35 4.43 -9.05 1.33
N ASP A 36 4.68 -7.84 0.82
CA ASP A 36 5.95 -7.51 0.17
C ASP A 36 7.17 -7.73 1.06
N VAL A 37 7.08 -7.28 2.32
CA VAL A 37 8.19 -7.42 3.28
C VAL A 37 8.47 -8.90 3.55
N LEU A 38 7.42 -9.73 3.64
CA LEU A 38 7.56 -11.16 3.87
C LEU A 38 8.12 -11.89 2.64
N THR A 39 7.64 -11.57 1.44
CA THR A 39 8.11 -12.19 0.19
C THR A 39 9.54 -11.80 -0.10
N THR A 40 9.92 -10.54 0.07
CA THR A 40 11.32 -10.09 -0.02
C THR A 40 12.21 -10.77 1.02
N PHE A 41 11.78 -10.85 2.27
CA PHE A 41 12.57 -11.53 3.30
C PHE A 41 12.80 -13.01 2.96
N TYR A 42 11.75 -13.69 2.51
CA TYR A 42 11.84 -15.08 2.10
C TYR A 42 12.74 -15.23 0.85
N GLY A 43 12.63 -14.35 -0.14
CA GLY A 43 13.48 -14.32 -1.33
C GLY A 43 14.96 -14.20 -0.99
N VAL A 44 15.30 -13.25 -0.13
CA VAL A 44 16.68 -13.07 0.33
C VAL A 44 17.18 -14.26 1.15
N SER A 45 16.33 -14.89 1.97
CA SER A 45 16.70 -16.10 2.70
C SER A 45 17.03 -17.29 1.79
N GLN A 46 16.43 -17.34 0.59
CA GLN A 46 16.67 -18.35 -0.44
C GLN A 46 17.84 -17.98 -1.38
N GLY A 47 18.51 -16.85 -1.14
CA GLY A 47 19.60 -16.37 -1.98
C GLY A 47 19.15 -15.67 -3.26
N TYR A 48 17.84 -15.43 -3.44
CA TYR A 48 17.36 -14.54 -4.50
C TYR A 48 17.75 -13.12 -4.16
N VAL A 49 18.50 -12.52 -5.08
CA VAL A 49 18.94 -11.14 -4.96
C VAL A 49 17.84 -10.27 -5.53
N GLU A 50 17.34 -9.32 -4.74
CA GLU A 50 16.42 -8.32 -5.28
C GLU A 50 17.09 -7.57 -6.43
N GLU A 51 16.38 -7.45 -7.56
CA GLU A 51 16.79 -6.60 -8.70
C GLU A 51 16.76 -5.10 -8.36
N ASN A 52 16.22 -4.76 -7.20
CA ASN A 52 16.10 -3.39 -6.72
C ASN A 52 17.48 -2.88 -6.26
N LEU A 53 18.16 -2.10 -7.11
CA LEU A 53 19.53 -1.58 -6.90
C LEU A 53 19.78 -0.98 -5.50
N PHE A 54 18.77 -0.33 -4.91
CA PHE A 54 18.87 0.26 -3.58
C PHE A 54 18.87 -0.78 -2.45
N LEU A 55 18.05 -1.82 -2.56
CA LEU A 55 17.98 -2.91 -1.59
C LEU A 55 19.09 -3.94 -1.83
N HIS A 56 19.59 -4.06 -3.07
CA HIS A 56 20.79 -4.81 -3.41
C HIS A 56 22.03 -4.33 -2.63
N ALA A 57 22.21 -3.01 -2.48
CA ALA A 57 23.28 -2.44 -1.68
C ALA A 57 23.18 -2.78 -0.17
N LEU A 58 21.98 -3.18 0.29
CA LEU A 58 21.69 -3.56 1.67
C LEU A 58 21.61 -5.10 1.86
N SER A 59 21.80 -5.88 0.80
CA SER A 59 21.68 -7.35 0.81
C SER A 59 22.62 -8.05 1.79
N GLY A 60 23.75 -7.43 2.15
CA GLY A 60 24.69 -7.95 3.14
C GLY A 60 24.18 -7.90 4.59
N ASN A 61 23.08 -7.19 4.88
CA ASN A 61 22.47 -7.14 6.20
C ASN A 61 20.92 -7.22 6.11
N PRO A 62 20.34 -8.42 6.23
CA PRO A 62 18.91 -8.63 6.04
C PRO A 62 18.04 -7.85 7.04
N ILE A 63 18.54 -7.59 8.26
CA ILE A 63 17.82 -6.81 9.27
C ILE A 63 17.68 -5.35 8.81
N LEU A 64 18.77 -4.76 8.31
CA LEU A 64 18.77 -3.39 7.78
C LEU A 64 17.86 -3.26 6.56
N MET A 65 17.90 -4.25 5.67
CA MET A 65 17.04 -4.30 4.47
C MET A 65 15.55 -4.32 4.84
N ILE A 66 15.12 -5.22 5.73
CA ILE A 66 13.73 -5.28 6.22
C ILE A 66 13.32 -3.95 6.87
N THR A 67 14.22 -3.36 7.65
CA THR A 67 13.94 -2.09 8.34
C THR A 67 13.71 -0.95 7.34
N VAL A 68 14.57 -0.84 6.34
CA VAL A 68 14.44 0.17 5.27
C VAL A 68 13.14 -0.06 4.47
N MET A 69 12.84 -1.31 4.12
CA MET A 69 11.59 -1.67 3.44
C MET A 69 10.37 -1.29 4.27
N ALA A 70 10.33 -1.66 5.55
CA ALA A 70 9.22 -1.34 6.45
C ALA A 70 9.02 0.18 6.58
N VAL A 71 10.11 0.96 6.64
CA VAL A 71 10.04 2.44 6.64
C VAL A 71 9.47 2.97 5.34
N LEU A 72 9.97 2.52 4.18
CA LEU A 72 9.48 2.94 2.86
C LEU A 72 7.99 2.62 2.68
N LYS A 73 7.56 1.43 3.11
CA LYS A 73 6.15 1.01 3.08
C LYS A 73 5.28 1.87 4.00
N THR A 74 5.77 2.20 5.19
CA THR A 74 5.06 3.09 6.13
C THR A 74 4.89 4.49 5.55
N ILE A 75 5.92 5.04 4.89
CA ILE A 75 5.86 6.33 4.21
C ILE A 75 4.85 6.29 3.05
N ALA A 76 4.84 5.22 2.24
CA ALA A 76 3.90 5.05 1.14
C ALA A 76 2.44 4.98 1.62
N VAL A 77 2.17 4.27 2.73
CA VAL A 77 0.84 4.23 3.36
C VAL A 77 0.44 5.61 3.86
N ALA A 78 1.34 6.35 4.51
CA ALA A 78 1.09 7.71 5.00
C ALA A 78 0.80 8.71 3.86
N LEU A 79 1.58 8.65 2.78
CA LEU A 79 1.37 9.46 1.57
C LEU A 79 0.03 9.12 0.90
N SER A 80 -0.30 7.83 0.80
CA SER A 80 -1.59 7.39 0.26
C SER A 80 -2.76 7.91 1.08
N TYR A 81 -2.64 7.90 2.41
CA TYR A 81 -3.63 8.48 3.31
C TYR A 81 -3.80 10.00 3.07
N LEU A 82 -2.70 10.73 2.89
CA LEU A 82 -2.71 12.16 2.55
C LEU A 82 -3.39 12.45 1.21
N LEU A 83 -3.09 11.66 0.17
CA LEU A 83 -3.71 11.74 -1.16
C LEU A 83 -5.22 11.49 -1.10
N LEU A 84 -5.63 10.47 -0.36
CA LEU A 84 -7.04 10.15 -0.12
C LEU A 84 -7.76 11.27 0.63
N ARG A 85 -7.09 11.96 1.57
CA ARG A 85 -7.65 13.11 2.28
C ARG A 85 -7.86 14.31 1.36
N ARG A 86 -7.01 14.50 0.35
CA ARG A 86 -7.17 15.50 -0.71
C ARG A 86 -8.15 15.09 -1.82
N SER A 87 -8.91 14.00 -1.64
CA SER A 87 -9.84 13.44 -2.64
C SER A 87 -9.17 12.97 -3.94
N MET A 88 -7.85 12.73 -3.93
CA MET A 88 -7.11 12.20 -5.07
C MET A 88 -7.09 10.67 -5.00
N ILE A 89 -8.19 10.04 -5.44
CA ILE A 89 -8.37 8.57 -5.37
C ILE A 89 -7.49 7.86 -6.42
N PHE A 90 -7.33 8.46 -7.59
CA PHE A 90 -6.57 7.88 -8.70
C PHE A 90 -5.10 7.56 -8.37
N PRO A 91 -4.30 8.48 -7.79
CA PRO A 91 -2.92 8.16 -7.40
C PRO A 91 -2.83 7.13 -6.28
N ALA A 92 -3.82 7.06 -5.38
CA ALA A 92 -3.87 6.00 -4.36
C ALA A 92 -4.11 4.62 -4.97
N LEU A 93 -4.99 4.51 -5.99
CA LEU A 93 -5.21 3.27 -6.73
C LEU A 93 -3.97 2.87 -7.54
N LEU A 94 -3.26 3.84 -8.13
CA LEU A 94 -2.00 3.60 -8.81
C LEU A 94 -0.93 3.03 -7.86
N LEU A 95 -0.81 3.59 -6.66
CA LEU A 95 0.09 3.07 -5.62
C LEU A 95 -0.24 1.64 -5.21
N ILE A 96 -1.53 1.32 -5.03
CA ILE A 96 -1.98 -0.06 -4.77
C ILE A 96 -1.58 -0.99 -5.92
N GLY A 97 -1.81 -0.58 -7.17
CA GLY A 97 -1.47 -1.38 -8.34
C GLY A 97 0.03 -1.66 -8.45
N LEU A 98 0.88 -0.64 -8.20
CA LEU A 98 2.33 -0.80 -8.17
C LEU A 98 2.79 -1.74 -7.06
N PHE A 99 2.18 -1.64 -5.88
CA PHE A 99 2.46 -2.56 -4.77
C PHE A 99 2.08 -4.00 -5.13
N ALA A 100 0.88 -4.21 -5.66
CA ALA A 100 0.43 -5.55 -6.05
C ALA A 100 1.31 -6.15 -7.16
N LEU A 101 1.79 -5.34 -8.10
CA LEU A 101 2.74 -5.78 -9.13
C LEU A 101 4.10 -6.17 -8.53
N ALA A 102 4.61 -5.40 -7.57
CA ALA A 102 5.84 -5.74 -6.86
C ALA A 102 5.68 -7.07 -6.09
N ASP A 103 4.58 -7.24 -5.35
CA ASP A 103 4.29 -8.48 -4.62
C ASP A 103 4.18 -9.69 -5.57
N LEU A 104 3.50 -9.53 -6.71
CA LEU A 104 3.38 -10.58 -7.73
C LEU A 104 4.73 -10.93 -8.36
N SER A 105 5.57 -9.93 -8.63
CA SER A 105 6.94 -10.14 -9.13
C SER A 105 7.77 -10.92 -8.11
N ASN A 106 7.70 -10.54 -6.84
CA ASN A 106 8.41 -11.21 -5.75
C ASN A 106 7.91 -12.64 -5.55
N LEU A 107 6.60 -12.90 -5.65
CA LEU A 107 6.04 -14.26 -5.62
C LEU A 107 6.46 -15.10 -6.82
N ALA A 108 6.52 -14.52 -8.01
CA ALA A 108 6.95 -15.21 -9.22
C ALA A 108 8.44 -15.60 -9.18
N LEU A 109 9.29 -14.81 -8.52
CA LEU A 109 10.70 -15.16 -8.28
C LEU A 109 10.89 -16.29 -7.26
N LEU A 110 9.90 -16.49 -6.39
CA LEU A 110 9.92 -17.50 -5.33
C LEU A 110 9.37 -18.87 -5.75
N MET A 111 8.73 -18.96 -6.93
CA MET A 111 8.23 -20.19 -7.55
C MET A 111 9.25 -20.78 -8.51
#